data_AF-A0A7S4LP21-F1
#
_entry.id   AF-A0A7S4LP21-F1
#
_cell.length_a   1.000
_cell.length_b   1.000
_cell.length_c   1.000
_cell.angle_alpha   90.00
_cell.angle_beta   90.00
_cell.angle_gamma   90.00
#
_symmetry.space_group_name_H-M   'P 1'
#
loop_
_entity.id
_entity.type
_entity.pdbx_description
1 polymer ?
#
loop_
_entity_poly.entity_id
_entity_poly.type
_entity_poly.pdbx_seq_one_letter_code
_entity_poly.pdbx_strand_id
1 'polypeptide(L)'
;EHADRTLVLMWPDHRGKGSFGVKCLEEYEGETLVLVGEWRGRTFGAYAAGLDDHGQSFSPEFQAQVAGAYDEQEVYRLPNWPLFLDCVMVYKRKSAGAEPCGGAGEDDVVSMFLSGATDPFAAIEHMSEITGGHK
;
A
#
# COMPACT_ATOMS: atom_id res chain seq x y z
N GLU A 1 -9.69 24.03 4.08
CA GLU A 1 -10.83 23.20 3.62
C GLU A 1 -11.01 23.30 2.10
N HIS A 2 -10.60 22.25 1.37
CA HIS A 2 -10.75 22.10 -0.09
C HIS A 2 -10.98 20.61 -0.46
N ALA A 3 -11.80 19.90 0.34
CA ALA A 3 -12.03 18.46 0.17
C ALA A 3 -12.70 18.09 -1.17
N ASP A 4 -13.44 19.03 -1.75
CA ASP A 4 -14.09 18.93 -3.06
C ASP A 4 -13.12 19.11 -4.25
N ARG A 5 -11.89 19.56 -4.00
CA ARG A 5 -10.92 19.87 -5.05
C ARG A 5 -9.94 18.74 -5.26
N THR A 6 -9.37 18.66 -6.45
CA THR A 6 -8.22 17.79 -6.76
C THR A 6 -6.93 18.51 -6.38
N LEU A 7 -6.04 17.83 -5.66
CA LEU A 7 -4.69 18.35 -5.42
C LEU A 7 -3.78 17.97 -6.58
N VAL A 8 -3.21 18.98 -7.25
CA VAL A 8 -2.23 18.80 -8.33
C VAL A 8 -0.86 19.23 -7.85
N LEU A 9 0.14 18.35 -7.94
CA LEU A 9 1.52 18.65 -7.58
C LEU A 9 2.46 18.32 -8.73
N MET A 10 3.37 19.25 -9.03
CA MET A 10 4.35 19.12 -10.10
C MET A 10 5.72 19.53 -9.56
N TRP A 11 6.63 18.57 -9.42
CA TRP A 11 7.98 18.79 -8.90
C TRP A 11 8.05 19.53 -7.54
N PRO A 12 7.27 19.14 -6.51
CA PRO A 12 7.20 19.85 -5.23
C PRO A 12 8.50 19.75 -4.41
N ASP A 13 9.28 18.67 -4.58
CA ASP A 13 10.47 18.39 -3.79
C ASP A 13 11.71 18.38 -4.70
N HIS A 14 12.41 19.51 -4.76
CA HIS A 14 13.55 19.72 -5.66
C HIS A 14 14.61 18.61 -5.53
N ARG A 15 14.93 17.94 -6.64
CA ARG A 15 15.86 16.80 -6.70
C ARG A 15 15.44 15.63 -5.81
N GLY A 16 14.13 15.41 -5.65
CA GLY A 16 13.57 14.38 -4.78
C GLY A 16 13.83 14.68 -3.29
N LYS A 17 14.10 15.95 -2.95
CA LYS A 17 14.42 16.38 -1.58
C LYS A 17 13.54 17.55 -1.19
N GLY A 18 12.99 17.48 0.01
CA GLY A 18 12.06 18.49 0.52
C GLY A 18 10.95 17.84 1.34
N SER A 19 10.12 18.70 1.92
CA SER A 19 8.91 18.31 2.65
C SER A 19 7.69 19.08 2.16
N PHE A 20 7.78 19.77 1.02
CA PHE A 20 6.66 20.59 0.54
C PHE A 20 5.53 19.68 0.07
N GLY A 21 5.85 18.61 -0.67
CA GLY A 21 4.85 17.62 -1.06
C GLY A 21 4.14 17.01 0.16
N VAL A 22 4.91 16.62 1.18
CA VAL A 22 4.38 16.04 2.43
C VAL A 22 3.42 17.01 3.12
N LYS A 23 3.84 18.26 3.32
CA LYS A 23 2.98 19.29 3.94
C LYS A 23 1.69 19.53 3.15
N CYS A 24 1.78 19.54 1.82
CA CYS A 24 0.58 19.64 0.99
C CYS A 24 -0.35 18.44 1.18
N LEU A 25 0.20 17.24 1.35
CA LEU A 25 -0.58 16.03 1.56
C LEU A 25 -1.24 16.00 2.94
N GLU A 26 -0.55 16.46 3.99
CA GLU A 26 -1.05 16.55 5.36
C GLU A 26 -2.22 17.53 5.49
N GLU A 27 -2.17 18.65 4.77
CA GLU A 27 -3.22 19.68 4.77
C GLU A 27 -4.36 19.38 3.76
N TYR A 28 -4.22 18.33 2.95
CA TYR A 28 -5.19 17.98 1.92
C TYR A 28 -6.14 16.86 2.38
N GLU A 29 -7.42 17.21 2.48
CA GLU A 29 -8.50 16.32 2.92
C GLU A 29 -9.29 15.70 1.76
N GLY A 30 -9.06 16.15 0.52
CA GLY A 30 -9.81 15.65 -0.63
C GLY A 30 -9.39 14.26 -1.08
N GLU A 31 -10.05 13.73 -2.10
CA GLU A 31 -9.91 12.32 -2.48
C GLU A 31 -9.01 12.06 -3.67
N THR A 32 -8.69 13.06 -4.48
CA THR A 32 -8.07 12.87 -5.79
C THR A 32 -6.75 13.62 -5.87
N LEU A 33 -5.66 12.90 -6.17
CA LEU A 33 -4.37 13.50 -6.47
C LEU A 33 -4.05 13.38 -7.94
N VAL A 34 -3.45 14.42 -8.51
CA VAL A 34 -2.78 14.36 -9.80
C VAL A 34 -1.34 14.78 -9.60
N LEU A 35 -0.43 13.86 -9.89
CA LEU A 35 1.00 14.05 -9.69
C LEU A 35 1.70 14.07 -11.05
N VAL A 36 2.56 15.07 -11.27
CA VAL A 36 3.35 15.17 -12.49
C VAL A 36 4.83 15.18 -12.16
N GLY A 37 5.57 14.23 -12.75
CA GLY A 37 7.01 14.11 -12.61
C GLY A 37 7.47 12.65 -12.58
N GLU A 38 8.71 12.47 -12.15
CA GLU A 38 9.30 11.15 -11.92
C GLU A 38 8.76 10.50 -10.65
N TRP A 39 8.62 9.18 -10.68
CA TRP A 39 8.15 8.39 -9.54
C TRP A 39 9.02 7.17 -9.33
N ARG A 40 8.91 6.50 -8.17
CA ARG A 40 9.60 5.24 -7.92
C ARG A 40 9.37 4.23 -9.04
N GLY A 41 10.45 3.70 -9.60
CA GLY A 41 10.38 2.74 -10.71
C GLY A 41 10.00 3.36 -12.07
N ARG A 42 9.78 4.67 -12.12
CA ARG A 42 9.44 5.48 -13.31
C ARG A 42 10.38 6.67 -13.39
N THR A 43 11.67 6.37 -13.31
CA THR A 43 12.79 7.30 -13.44
C THR A 43 13.91 6.58 -14.18
N PHE A 44 14.82 7.32 -14.79
CA PHE A 44 16.00 6.72 -15.42
C PHE A 44 16.83 5.89 -14.41
N GLY A 45 16.85 6.29 -13.14
CA GLY A 45 17.55 5.53 -12.10
C GLY A 45 17.02 4.11 -11.87
N ALA A 46 15.77 3.82 -12.26
CA ALA A 46 15.21 2.46 -12.22
C ALA A 46 15.90 1.50 -13.21
N TYR A 47 16.63 2.02 -14.21
CA TYR A 47 17.27 1.22 -15.27
C TYR A 47 18.80 1.34 -15.28
N ALA A 48 19.36 2.28 -14.53
CA ALA A 48 20.79 2.55 -14.47
C ALA A 48 21.34 2.25 -13.08
N ALA A 49 22.16 1.20 -12.99
CA ALA A 49 22.77 0.78 -11.72
C ALA A 49 23.57 1.93 -11.08
N GLY A 50 23.35 2.16 -9.78
CA GLY A 50 24.02 3.20 -9.00
C GLY A 50 23.30 4.56 -8.97
N LEU A 51 22.12 4.67 -9.59
CA LEU A 51 21.24 5.84 -9.47
C LEU A 51 20.02 5.52 -8.59
N ASP A 52 19.45 6.56 -8.00
CA ASP A 52 18.26 6.50 -7.13
C ASP A 52 17.01 6.13 -7.96
N ASP A 53 16.20 5.17 -7.47
CA ASP A 53 14.99 4.69 -8.13
C ASP A 53 13.76 5.57 -7.89
N HIS A 54 13.86 6.58 -7.02
CA HIS A 54 12.77 7.50 -6.66
C HIS A 54 12.61 8.71 -7.60
N GLY A 55 13.62 9.01 -8.42
CA GLY A 55 13.62 10.17 -9.31
C GLY A 55 13.78 11.50 -8.59
N GLN A 56 13.55 12.60 -9.31
CA GLN A 56 13.90 13.95 -8.83
C GLN A 56 12.70 14.85 -8.51
N SER A 57 11.48 14.34 -8.59
CA SER A 57 10.26 15.16 -8.49
C SER A 57 9.60 15.16 -7.13
N PHE A 58 9.57 14.01 -6.47
CA PHE A 58 8.92 13.81 -5.18
C PHE A 58 9.88 13.15 -4.21
N SER A 59 9.86 13.55 -2.95
CA SER A 59 10.69 12.92 -1.92
C SER A 59 10.26 11.47 -1.67
N PRO A 60 11.18 10.57 -1.28
CA PRO A 60 10.83 9.19 -0.92
C PRO A 60 9.76 9.09 0.16
N GLU A 61 9.77 10.02 1.11
CA GLU A 61 8.76 10.13 2.16
C GLU A 61 7.37 10.45 1.59
N PHE A 62 7.25 11.46 0.73
CA PHE A 62 5.99 11.76 0.05
C PHE A 62 5.49 10.56 -0.76
N GLN A 63 6.37 9.89 -1.51
CA GLN A 63 6.02 8.71 -2.31
C GLN A 63 5.49 7.57 -1.42
N ALA A 64 6.11 7.35 -0.27
CA ALA A 64 5.67 6.34 0.70
C ALA A 64 4.30 6.67 1.30
N GLN A 65 4.04 7.95 1.65
CA GLN A 65 2.74 8.37 2.18
C GLN A 65 1.62 8.23 1.15
N VAL A 66 1.87 8.63 -0.11
CA VAL A 66 0.90 8.45 -1.20
C VAL A 66 0.61 6.97 -1.43
N ALA A 67 1.63 6.11 -1.50
CA ALA A 67 1.45 4.66 -1.67
C ALA A 67 0.68 4.02 -0.50
N GLY A 68 0.87 4.54 0.72
CA GLY A 68 0.14 4.12 1.91
C GLY A 68 -1.34 4.48 1.87
N ALA A 69 -1.67 5.73 1.49
CA ALA A 69 -3.02 6.28 1.64
C ALA A 69 -3.87 6.31 0.36
N TYR A 70 -3.29 6.06 -0.82
CA TYR A 70 -3.98 6.18 -2.10
C TYR A 70 -3.72 4.99 -3.03
N ASP A 71 -4.70 4.72 -3.89
CA ASP A 71 -4.62 3.75 -4.97
C ASP A 71 -4.36 4.45 -6.30
N GLU A 72 -3.33 4.00 -7.01
CA GLU A 72 -3.03 4.46 -8.38
C GLU A 72 -4.14 4.02 -9.33
N GLN A 73 -4.77 4.98 -10.00
CA GLN A 73 -5.86 4.72 -10.94
C GLN A 73 -5.34 4.72 -12.39
N GLU A 74 -4.60 5.75 -12.76
CA GLU A 74 -4.18 5.99 -14.12
C GLU A 74 -2.74 6.50 -14.15
N VAL A 75 -1.99 6.10 -15.18
CA VAL A 75 -0.63 6.58 -15.43
C VAL A 75 -0.48 6.88 -16.92
N TYR A 76 -0.11 8.11 -17.23
CA TYR A 76 0.15 8.59 -18.58
C TYR A 76 1.62 8.97 -18.72
N ARG A 77 2.33 8.34 -19.66
CA ARG A 77 3.70 8.73 -20.00
C ARG A 77 3.70 10.06 -20.74
N LEU A 78 4.58 10.98 -20.32
CA LEU A 78 4.73 12.27 -20.98
C LEU A 78 5.81 12.22 -22.08
N PRO A 79 5.76 13.14 -23.06
CA PRO A 79 6.91 13.40 -23.92
C PRO A 79 8.04 13.96 -23.05
N ASN A 80 9.12 13.19 -22.92
CA ASN A 80 10.18 13.49 -21.97
C ASN A 80 11.46 13.97 -22.65
N TRP A 81 12.21 14.81 -21.94
CA TRP A 81 13.61 15.07 -22.25
C TRP A 81 14.43 13.77 -22.09
N PRO A 82 15.52 13.59 -22.85
CA PRO A 82 16.41 12.45 -22.66
C PRO A 82 16.82 12.32 -21.18
N LEU A 83 16.78 11.09 -20.66
CA LEU A 83 17.09 10.72 -19.27
C LEU A 83 16.02 11.07 -18.22
N PHE A 84 14.86 11.58 -18.62
CA PHE A 84 13.71 11.77 -17.73
C PHE A 84 12.59 10.82 -18.12
N LEU A 85 11.87 10.31 -17.12
CA LEU A 85 10.74 9.39 -17.32
C LEU A 85 9.47 9.90 -16.64
N ASP A 86 9.22 11.20 -16.77
CA ASP A 86 8.06 11.84 -16.18
C ASP A 86 6.75 11.21 -16.68
N CYS A 87 5.80 11.16 -15.76
CA CYS A 87 4.45 10.71 -16.01
C CYS A 87 3.45 11.61 -15.29
N VAL A 88 2.21 11.60 -15.78
CA VAL A 88 1.05 12.05 -15.02
C VAL A 88 0.46 10.83 -14.34
N MET A 89 0.28 10.88 -13.04
CA MET A 89 -0.31 9.81 -12.25
C MET A 89 -1.54 10.34 -11.54
N VAL A 90 -2.64 9.61 -11.66
CA VAL A 90 -3.91 9.92 -10.98
C VAL A 90 -4.09 8.92 -9.85
N TYR A 91 -4.30 9.43 -8.64
CA TYR A 91 -4.52 8.62 -7.46
C TYR A 91 -5.87 8.94 -6.83
N LYS A 92 -6.51 7.91 -6.25
CA LYS A 92 -7.72 8.03 -5.45
C LYS A 92 -7.45 7.59 -4.02
N ARG A 93 -7.92 8.35 -3.04
CA ARG A 93 -7.74 8.03 -1.62
C ARG A 93 -8.40 6.69 -1.29
N LYS A 94 -7.71 5.85 -0.54
CA LYS A 94 -8.26 4.58 -0.04
C LYS A 94 -9.40 4.87 0.94
N SER A 95 -10.51 4.16 0.78
CA SER A 95 -11.60 4.20 1.76
C SER A 95 -11.11 3.61 3.08
N ALA A 96 -11.34 4.32 4.19
CA ALA A 96 -10.91 3.92 5.54
C ALA A 96 -11.60 2.66 6.11
N GLY A 97 -12.18 1.80 5.26
CA GLY A 97 -12.94 0.61 5.62
C GLY A 97 -12.97 -0.47 4.53
N ALA A 98 -12.04 -0.44 3.58
CA ALA A 98 -11.83 -1.62 2.75
C ALA A 98 -11.11 -2.68 3.60
N GLU A 99 -11.89 -3.55 4.25
CA GLU A 99 -11.42 -4.85 4.70
C GLU A 99 -10.53 -5.45 3.59
N PRO A 100 -9.33 -5.98 3.90
CA PRO A 100 -8.57 -6.71 2.90
C PRO A 100 -9.51 -7.79 2.34
N CYS A 101 -9.73 -7.78 1.02
CA CYS A 101 -10.54 -8.81 0.37
C CYS A 101 -9.93 -10.17 0.74
N GLY A 102 -10.59 -10.87 1.65
CA GLY A 102 -10.09 -12.09 2.27
C GLY A 102 -9.86 -13.14 1.21
N GLY A 103 -8.59 -13.42 0.92
CA GLY A 103 -8.19 -14.71 0.43
C GLY A 103 -8.48 -15.71 1.55
N ALA A 104 -9.45 -16.60 1.33
CA ALA A 104 -9.63 -17.76 2.18
C ALA A 104 -8.31 -18.56 2.22
N GLY A 105 -7.67 -18.63 3.38
CA GLY A 105 -6.40 -19.34 3.57
C GLY A 105 -6.00 -19.44 5.05
N GLU A 106 -6.36 -20.58 5.66
CA GLU A 106 -5.71 -21.30 6.78
C GLU A 106 -5.39 -20.66 8.15
N ASP A 107 -5.58 -19.36 8.42
CA ASP A 107 -5.23 -18.80 9.74
C ASP A 107 -6.39 -18.78 10.79
N ASP A 108 -7.58 -19.29 10.45
CA ASP A 108 -8.78 -19.22 11.31
C ASP A 108 -8.82 -20.26 12.45
N VAL A 109 -7.81 -21.15 12.53
CA VAL A 109 -7.66 -22.06 13.69
C VAL A 109 -6.96 -21.38 14.87
N VAL A 110 -6.09 -20.40 14.62
CA VAL A 110 -5.31 -19.74 15.68
C VAL A 110 -6.18 -18.74 16.46
N SER A 111 -7.18 -18.14 15.81
CA SER A 111 -8.16 -17.25 16.45
C SER A 111 -9.03 -18.01 17.47
N MET A 112 -9.37 -19.27 17.19
CA MET A 112 -10.10 -20.16 18.09
C MET A 112 -9.30 -20.54 19.36
N PHE A 113 -7.97 -20.64 19.28
CA PHE A 113 -7.13 -21.02 20.42
C PHE A 113 -6.90 -19.90 21.44
N LEU A 114 -7.12 -18.63 21.07
CA LEU A 114 -6.85 -17.48 21.94
C LEU A 114 -8.07 -16.99 22.74
N SER A 115 -9.26 -17.54 22.52
CA SER A 115 -10.48 -17.09 23.21
C SER A 115 -10.76 -17.78 24.55
N GLY A 116 -9.84 -18.61 25.06
CA GLY A 116 -9.79 -19.01 26.47
C GLY A 116 -11.12 -19.43 27.11
N ALA A 117 -11.76 -20.50 26.64
CA ALA A 117 -12.79 -21.18 27.41
C ALA A 117 -12.89 -22.68 27.07
N THR A 118 -12.74 -23.50 28.12
CA THR A 118 -12.90 -24.95 28.25
C THR A 118 -11.71 -25.85 27.88
N ASP A 119 -11.37 -26.70 28.85
CA ASP A 119 -10.23 -27.61 28.94
C ASP A 119 -10.21 -28.64 27.78
N PRO A 120 -9.14 -28.72 26.96
CA PRO A 120 -9.05 -29.64 25.83
C PRO A 120 -8.83 -31.12 26.22
N PHE A 121 -8.66 -31.46 27.51
CA PHE A 121 -8.44 -32.86 27.94
C PHE A 121 -9.68 -33.57 28.51
N ALA A 122 -10.82 -32.89 28.63
CA ALA A 122 -12.05 -33.50 29.16
C ALA A 122 -12.84 -34.36 28.14
N ALA A 123 -12.41 -34.44 26.88
CA ALA A 123 -13.20 -35.08 25.81
C ALA A 123 -12.65 -36.42 25.28
N ILE A 124 -11.61 -37.00 25.89
CA ILE A 124 -11.06 -38.30 25.47
C ILE A 124 -10.93 -39.26 26.67
N GLU A 125 -12.00 -39.39 27.45
CA GLU A 125 -12.25 -40.54 28.33
C GLU A 125 -13.69 -41.02 28.11
N HIS A 126 -14.03 -41.51 26.90
CA HIS A 126 -15.20 -42.39 26.72
C HIS A 126 -15.24 -43.14 25.37
N MET A 127 -14.11 -43.67 24.90
CA MET A 127 -14.13 -44.74 23.87
C MET A 127 -13.15 -45.85 24.21
N SER A 128 -13.44 -46.57 25.29
CA SER A 128 -13.14 -48.00 25.38
C SER A 128 -14.47 -48.74 25.38
N GLU A 129 -14.51 -49.87 24.67
CA GLU A 129 -15.67 -50.75 24.44
C GLU A 129 -16.47 -50.43 23.18
N ILE A 130 -16.08 -51.04 22.05
CA ILE A 130 -16.86 -52.14 21.43
C ILE A 130 -16.00 -52.79 20.32
N THR A 131 -15.82 -54.12 20.47
CA THR A 131 -15.13 -55.10 19.59
C THR A 131 -13.59 -54.99 19.51
N GLY A 132 -12.76 -55.92 19.98
CA GLY A 132 -12.97 -57.31 20.38
C GLY A 132 -12.36 -58.28 19.36
N GLY A 133 -11.06 -58.55 19.50
CA GLY A 133 -10.54 -59.93 19.47
C GLY A 133 -10.15 -60.60 18.15
N HIS A 134 -9.01 -61.29 18.26
CA HIS A 134 -8.60 -62.54 17.61
C HIS A 134 -7.64 -62.53 16.40
N LYS A 135 -6.41 -62.94 16.76
CA LYS A 135 -5.39 -63.72 16.04
C LYS A 135 -4.47 -63.00 15.07
#